data_AF-A0A7X3Y2A5-F1
#
_entry.id   AF-A0A7X3Y2A5-F1
#
_cell.length_a   1.000
_cell.length_b   1.000
_cell.length_c   1.000
_cell.angle_alpha   90.00
_cell.angle_beta   90.00
_cell.angle_gamma   90.00
#
_symmetry.space_group_name_H-M   'P 1'
#
loop_
_entity.id
_entity.type
_entity.pdbx_description
1 polymer ?
#
loop_
_entity_poly.entity_id
_entity_poly.type
_entity_poly.pdbx_seq_one_letter_code
_entity_poly.pdbx_strand_id
1 'polypeptide(L)' 'MSVILASTSPRRRELLTLLGITFEVVPPTVEEIPSPGLSPREQAKQFALDKARSIAHRHPDNLVLG' A
#
# COMPACT_ATOMS: atom_id res chain seq x y z
N MET A 1 -10.18 -13.07 6.68
CA MET A 1 -9.21 -11.97 6.72
C MET A 1 -7.99 -12.37 5.92
N SER A 2 -7.72 -11.70 4.79
CA SER A 2 -6.50 -11.90 4.00
C SER A 2 -5.65 -10.62 3.96
N VAL A 3 -4.39 -10.74 3.55
CA VAL A 3 -3.48 -9.61 3.37
C VAL A 3 -3.56 -9.11 1.92
N ILE A 4 -3.64 -7.81 1.73
CA ILE A 4 -3.63 -7.14 0.42
C ILE A 4 -2.42 -6.21 0.36
N LEU A 5 -1.60 -6.35 -0.67
CA LEU A 5 -0.54 -5.43 -1.02
C LEU A 5 -1.07 -4.39 -2.02
N ALA A 6 -1.29 -3.16 -1.56
CA ALA A 6 -1.72 -1.99 -2.34
C ALA A 6 -0.54 -1.35 -3.09
N SER A 7 0.11 -2.11 -3.97
CA SER A 7 1.31 -1.66 -4.68
C SER A 7 1.46 -2.31 -6.06
N THR A 8 1.87 -1.52 -7.06
CA THR A 8 2.26 -2.01 -8.40
C THR A 8 3.74 -2.40 -8.51
N SER A 9 4.54 -2.18 -7.47
CA SER A 9 5.98 -2.48 -7.48
C SER A 9 6.27 -3.99 -7.50
N PRO A 10 6.98 -4.51 -8.53
CA PRO A 10 7.39 -5.91 -8.58
C PRO A 10 8.27 -6.31 -7.39
N ARG A 11 9.19 -5.44 -7.00
CA ARG A 11 10.11 -5.65 -5.87
C ARG A 11 9.37 -5.79 -4.53
N ARG A 12 8.33 -4.98 -4.29
CA ARG A 12 7.55 -5.09 -3.03
C ARG A 12 6.80 -6.41 -2.95
N ARG A 13 6.26 -6.89 -4.08
CA ARG A 13 5.63 -8.21 -4.17
C ARG A 13 6.65 -9.32 -3.85
N GLU A 14 7.82 -9.28 -4.47
CA GLU A 14 8.90 -10.24 -4.20
C GLU A 14 9.29 -10.27 -2.72
N LEU A 15 9.50 -9.11 -2.10
CA LEU A 15 9.83 -9.01 -0.68
C LEU A 15 8.75 -9.58 0.23
N LEU A 16 7.47 -9.31 -0.07
CA LEU A 16 6.37 -9.83 0.74
C LEU A 16 6.21 -11.34 0.60
N THR A 17 6.48 -11.89 -0.59
CA THR A 17 6.52 -13.34 -0.82
C THR A 17 7.56 -14.05 0.06
N LEU A 18 8.69 -13.41 0.37
CA LEU A 18 9.72 -13.99 1.25
C LEU A 18 9.20 -14.25 2.68
N LEU A 19 8.12 -13.60 3.10
CA LEU A 19 7.49 -13.85 4.41
C LEU A 19 6.69 -15.15 4.45
N GLY A 20 6.47 -15.82 3.31
CA GLY A 20 5.74 -17.10 3.24
C GLY A 20 4.23 -16.99 3.54
N ILE A 21 3.68 -15.77 3.53
CA ILE A 21 2.24 -15.52 3.76
C ILE A 21 1.47 -15.49 2.44
N THR A 22 0.19 -15.85 2.50
CA THR A 22 -0.74 -15.64 1.38
C THR A 22 -1.22 -14.20 1.36
N PHE A 23 -1.11 -13.54 0.21
CA PHE A 23 -1.60 -12.18 0.00
C PHE A 23 -2.07 -11.97 -1.44
N GLU A 24 -2.89 -10.96 -1.64
CA GLU A 24 -3.32 -10.48 -2.95
C GLU A 24 -2.61 -9.18 -3.31
N VAL A 25 -2.45 -8.90 -4.59
CA VAL A 25 -1.88 -7.63 -5.06
C VAL A 25 -2.97 -6.84 -5.75
N VAL A 26 -3.23 -5.62 -5.25
CA VAL A 26 -4.24 -4.72 -5.82
C VAL A 26 -3.57 -3.38 -6.14
N PRO A 27 -3.58 -2.90 -7.39
CA PRO A 27 -3.05 -1.60 -7.73
C PRO A 27 -3.79 -0.47 -6.98
N PRO A 28 -3.09 0.42 -6.26
CA PRO A 28 -3.72 1.57 -5.61
C PRO A 28 -4.31 2.54 -6.65
N THR A 29 -5.39 3.23 -6.30
CA THR A 29 -6.10 4.16 -7.20
C THR A 29 -5.78 5.64 -6.94
N VAL A 30 -4.69 5.90 -6.21
CA VAL A 30 -4.26 7.26 -5.82
C VAL A 30 -2.92 7.58 -6.48
N GLU A 31 -2.75 8.85 -6.86
CA GLU A 31 -1.48 9.38 -7.37
C GLU A 31 -0.59 9.89 -6.23
N GLU A 32 0.72 9.74 -6.39
CA GLU A 32 1.72 10.22 -5.42
C GLU A 32 2.08 11.68 -5.71
N ILE A 33 1.20 12.60 -5.33
CA ILE A 33 1.43 14.03 -5.49
C ILE A 33 2.03 14.58 -4.18
N PRO A 34 3.27 15.11 -4.19
CA PRO A 34 3.89 15.66 -2.98
C PRO A 34 3.06 16.81 -2.40
N SER A 35 2.82 16.76 -1.10
CA SER A 35 2.15 17.81 -0.35
C SER A 35 3.17 18.87 0.06
N PRO A 36 2.94 20.15 -0.29
CA PRO A 36 3.82 21.23 0.12
C PRO A 36 3.97 21.27 1.64
N GLY A 37 5.20 21.42 2.13
CA GLY A 37 5.49 21.56 3.56
C GLY A 37 5.68 20.25 4.33
N LEU A 38 5.46 19.08 3.72
CA LEU A 38 5.85 17.81 4.34
C LEU A 38 7.35 17.55 4.14
N SER A 39 8.03 17.08 5.19
CA SER A 39 9.36 16.52 5.04
C SER A 39 9.33 15.24 4.18
N PRO A 40 10.45 14.80 3.57
CA PRO A 40 10.48 13.57 2.79
C PRO A 40 9.99 12.33 3.55
N ARG A 41 10.25 12.29 4.87
CA ARG A 41 9.80 11.20 5.74
C ARG A 41 8.28 11.21 5.93
N GLU A 42 7.70 12.39 6.14
CA GLU A 42 6.25 12.54 6.28
C GLU A 42 5.55 12.26 4.96
N GLN A 43 6.12 12.72 3.86
CA GLN A 43 5.61 12.45 2.52
C GLN A 43 5.54 10.94 2.22
N ALA A 44 6.61 10.21 2.53
CA ALA A 44 6.64 8.76 2.33
C ALA A 44 5.59 8.02 3.18
N LYS A 45 5.38 8.45 4.44
CA LYS A 45 4.32 7.89 5.30
C LYS A 45 2.94 8.19 4.75
N GLN A 46 2.72 9.42 4.28
CA GLN A 46 1.45 9.86 3.71
C GLN A 46 1.11 9.03 2.46
N PHE A 47 2.07 8.87 1.53
CA PHE A 47 1.88 8.04 0.34
C PHE A 47 1.58 6.57 0.65
N ALA A 48 2.28 5.97 1.62
CA ALA A 48 1.98 4.60 2.03
C ALA A 48 0.55 4.48 2.59
N LEU A 49 0.14 5.44 3.42
CA LEU A 49 -1.20 5.46 4.00
C LEU A 49 -2.30 5.67 2.95
N ASP A 50 -2.09 6.59 2.01
CA ASP A 50 -3.05 6.90 0.95
C ASP A 50 -3.24 5.71 0.00
N LYS A 51 -2.16 5.01 -0.35
CA LYS A 51 -2.24 3.77 -1.12
C LYS A 51 -3.10 2.72 -0.42
N ALA A 52 -2.83 2.45 0.85
CA ALA A 52 -3.60 1.48 1.62
C ALA A 52 -5.09 1.88 1.71
N ARG A 53 -5.37 3.17 2.01
CA ARG A 53 -6.74 3.69 2.10
C ARG A 53 -7.50 3.66 0.78
N SER A 54 -6.82 3.85 -0.35
CA SER A 54 -7.42 3.78 -1.68
C SER A 54 -8.05 2.41 -1.99
N ILE A 55 -7.63 1.36 -1.26
CA ILE A 55 -8.15 0.00 -1.42
C ILE A 55 -9.02 -0.42 -0.23
N ALA A 56 -8.64 -0.06 1.01
CA ALA A 56 -9.25 -0.56 2.24
C ALA A 56 -10.78 -0.41 2.30
N HIS A 57 -11.35 0.67 1.75
CA HIS A 57 -12.80 0.87 1.75
C HIS A 57 -13.59 -0.20 0.98
N ARG A 58 -12.97 -0.87 0.00
CA ARG A 58 -13.58 -1.99 -0.76
C ARG A 58 -13.31 -3.35 -0.13
N HIS A 59 -12.45 -3.41 0.88
CA HIS A 59 -11.99 -4.63 1.54
C HIS A 59 -12.00 -4.47 3.06
N PRO A 60 -13.18 -4.23 3.68
CA PRO A 60 -13.29 -3.86 5.10
C PRO A 60 -12.79 -4.94 6.06
N ASP A 61 -12.80 -6.21 5.64
CA ASP A 61 -12.40 -7.37 6.46
C ASP A 61 -10.96 -7.84 6.18
N ASN A 62 -10.18 -7.05 5.45
CA ASN A 62 -8.83 -7.40 5.00
C ASN A 62 -7.77 -6.46 5.58
N LEU A 63 -6.55 -6.96 5.75
CA LEU A 63 -5.40 -6.14 6.10
C LEU A 63 -4.78 -5.58 4.83
N VAL A 64 -4.72 -4.25 4.68
CA VAL A 64 -4.13 -3.60 3.50
C VAL A 64 -2.79 -2.95 3.82
N LEU A 65 -1.76 -3.27 3.02
CA LEU A 65 -0.39 -2.76 3.12
C LEU A 65 -0.08 -1.82 1.95
N GLY A 66 0.41 -0.60 2.21
CA GLY A 66 0.75 0.41 1.19
C GLY A 66 2.24 0.71 1.03
#